data_AF-A0A9D7KPN7-F1
#
_entry.id   AF-A0A9D7KPN7-F1
#
_cell.length_a   1.000
_cell.length_b   1.000
_cell.length_c   1.000
_cell.angle_alpha   90.00
_cell.angle_beta   90.00
_cell.angle_gamma   90.00
#
_symmetry.space_group_name_H-M   'P 1'
#
loop_
_entity.id
_entity.type
_entity.pdbx_description
1 polymer ?
#
loop_
_entity_poly.entity_id
_entity_poly.type
_entity_poly.pdbx_seq_one_letter_code
_entity_poly.pdbx_strand_id
1 'polypeptide(L)'
;MKNSFILVWLVLIAHTIYGQSLLELAGTWEGTGHIAVDWCSQDTLKFHLIITTDGDVNGNIGDALITSAEITQNNNIENAYLIIAKLKGSVIECEGISRSTMRIELLRNGELLEGNFQSSGKLFGKKEDGILSGANLILNYP
;
A
#
# COMPACT_ATOMS: atom_id res chain seq x y z
N MET A 1 16.83 54.73 -29.52
CA MET A 1 16.39 53.32 -29.62
C MET A 1 17.62 52.43 -29.52
N LYS A 2 17.76 51.65 -28.44
CA LYS A 2 18.59 50.43 -28.38
C LYS A 2 18.29 49.67 -27.10
N ASN A 3 17.42 48.69 -27.29
CA ASN A 3 17.13 47.42 -26.62
C ASN A 3 17.63 47.18 -25.19
N SER A 4 16.63 47.03 -24.31
CA SER A 4 16.63 46.23 -23.09
C SER A 4 17.17 44.82 -23.30
N PHE A 5 17.97 44.34 -22.34
CA PHE A 5 18.13 42.92 -22.07
C PHE A 5 17.81 42.68 -20.59
N ILE A 6 16.66 42.04 -20.37
CA ILE A 6 16.24 41.52 -19.07
C ILE A 6 16.91 40.15 -18.93
N LEU A 7 17.84 40.01 -17.99
CA LEU A 7 18.33 38.70 -17.57
C LEU A 7 17.30 38.08 -16.62
N VAL A 8 16.51 37.12 -17.13
CA VAL A 8 15.71 36.23 -16.30
C VAL A 8 16.63 35.10 -15.83
N TRP A 9 17.00 35.13 -14.55
CA TRP A 9 17.65 33.99 -13.91
C TRP A 9 16.60 32.93 -13.62
N LEU A 10 16.65 31.84 -14.40
CA LEU A 10 15.86 30.64 -14.15
C LEU A 10 16.53 29.87 -13.00
N VAL A 11 15.96 29.94 -11.80
CA VAL A 11 16.35 29.05 -10.69
C VAL A 11 15.64 27.72 -10.91
N LEU A 12 16.33 26.77 -11.54
CA LEU A 12 15.88 25.38 -11.60
C LEU A 12 16.31 24.69 -10.29
N ILE A 13 15.40 24.61 -9.32
CA ILE A 13 15.63 23.78 -8.13
C ILE A 13 15.29 22.34 -8.52
N ALA A 14 16.30 21.58 -8.94
CA ALA A 14 16.22 20.13 -8.98
C ALA A 14 16.24 19.63 -7.53
N HIS A 15 15.05 19.42 -6.94
CA HIS A 15 14.94 18.58 -5.75
C HIS A 15 15.09 17.13 -6.20
N THR A 16 16.33 16.64 -6.23
CA THR A 16 16.59 15.21 -6.28
C THR A 16 16.17 14.65 -4.93
N ILE A 17 14.92 14.22 -4.82
CA ILE A 17 14.47 13.38 -3.71
C ILE A 17 15.24 12.07 -3.89
N TYR A 18 16.19 11.81 -3.00
CA TYR A 18 16.84 10.50 -2.88
C TYR A 18 15.79 9.52 -2.33
N GLY A 19 14.86 9.09 -3.19
CA GLY A 19 14.07 7.89 -2.96
C GLY A 19 14.99 6.69 -3.23
N GLN A 20 15.05 5.75 -2.28
CA GLN A 20 15.61 4.44 -2.58
C GLN A 20 14.87 3.84 -3.78
N SER A 21 15.60 3.33 -4.76
CA SER A 21 15.03 2.76 -5.97
C SER A 21 14.21 1.51 -5.63
N LEU A 22 12.88 1.62 -5.62
CA LEU A 22 11.95 0.50 -5.47
C LEU A 22 11.71 -0.22 -6.80
N LEU A 23 12.64 -0.07 -7.75
CA LEU A 23 12.55 -0.61 -9.11
C LEU A 23 12.28 -2.11 -9.12
N GLU A 24 12.84 -2.84 -8.14
CA GLU A 24 12.63 -4.28 -8.02
C GLU A 24 11.19 -4.67 -7.66
N LEU A 25 10.45 -3.78 -6.98
CA LEU A 25 9.04 -3.99 -6.58
C LEU A 25 8.05 -3.43 -7.59
N ALA A 26 8.51 -2.62 -8.55
CA ALA A 26 7.63 -1.99 -9.51
C ALA A 26 6.90 -3.04 -10.38
N GLY A 27 5.58 -2.91 -10.48
CA GLY A 27 4.72 -3.79 -11.23
C GLY A 27 3.39 -4.07 -10.56
N THR A 28 2.65 -5.01 -11.13
CA THR A 28 1.36 -5.47 -10.62
C THR A 28 1.59 -6.69 -9.74
N TRP A 29 0.91 -6.74 -8.60
CA TRP A 29 1.01 -7.79 -7.61
C TRP A 29 -0.39 -8.24 -7.22
N GLU A 30 -0.64 -9.54 -7.32
CA GLU A 30 -1.95 -10.12 -7.02
C GLU A 30 -1.85 -11.27 -6.03
N GLY A 31 -2.83 -11.35 -5.14
CA GLY A 31 -2.94 -12.51 -4.28
C GLY A 31 -3.95 -12.35 -3.15
N THR A 32 -3.73 -13.11 -2.09
CA THR A 32 -4.68 -13.26 -1.00
C THR A 32 -3.97 -13.37 0.33
N GLY A 33 -4.58 -12.83 1.38
CA GLY A 33 -4.20 -13.10 2.77
C GLY A 33 -5.36 -13.67 3.56
N HIS A 34 -5.05 -14.44 4.61
CA HIS A 34 -6.04 -15.04 5.49
C HIS A 34 -6.49 -14.06 6.56
N ILE A 35 -7.80 -13.87 6.68
CA ILE A 35 -8.40 -13.03 7.72
C ILE A 35 -8.27 -13.74 9.07
N ALA A 36 -7.85 -13.00 10.09
CA ALA A 36 -7.49 -13.53 11.42
C ALA A 36 -8.37 -12.96 12.55
N VAL A 37 -9.62 -12.62 12.24
CA VAL A 37 -10.62 -12.14 13.20
C VAL A 37 -11.87 -13.02 13.16
N ASP A 38 -12.48 -13.25 14.31
CA ASP A 38 -13.61 -14.20 14.48
C ASP A 38 -14.98 -13.63 14.09
N TRP A 39 -15.08 -12.31 13.95
CA TRP A 39 -16.32 -11.61 13.61
C TRP A 39 -16.52 -11.40 12.11
N CYS A 40 -15.53 -11.74 11.28
CA CYS A 40 -15.64 -11.71 9.82
C CYS A 40 -16.09 -13.08 9.31
N SER A 41 -17.02 -13.10 8.36
CA SER A 41 -17.49 -14.38 7.78
C SER A 41 -16.59 -14.88 6.65
N GLN A 42 -15.88 -13.98 5.97
CA GLN A 42 -14.85 -14.35 4.99
C GLN A 42 -13.54 -14.75 5.66
N ASP A 43 -12.92 -15.81 5.15
CA ASP A 43 -11.63 -16.33 5.64
C ASP A 43 -10.42 -15.72 4.91
N THR A 44 -10.64 -15.04 3.79
CA THR A 44 -9.58 -14.49 2.94
C THR A 44 -9.92 -13.11 2.41
N LEU A 45 -8.91 -12.27 2.24
CA LEU A 45 -9.00 -10.97 1.61
C LEU A 45 -8.11 -10.94 0.36
N LYS A 46 -8.67 -10.48 -0.76
CA LYS A 46 -7.94 -10.33 -2.03
C LYS A 46 -7.16 -9.02 -2.06
N PHE A 47 -6.03 -9.03 -2.74
CA PHE A 47 -5.16 -7.87 -2.95
C PHE A 47 -4.78 -7.78 -4.42
N HIS A 48 -4.89 -6.58 -4.97
CA HIS A 48 -4.37 -6.22 -6.28
C HIS A 48 -3.65 -4.89 -6.11
N LEU A 49 -2.32 -4.92 -6.14
CA LEU A 49 -1.46 -3.76 -5.90
C LEU A 49 -0.69 -3.44 -7.17
N ILE A 50 -0.67 -2.16 -7.55
CA ILE A 50 0.16 -1.63 -8.63
C ILE A 50 1.18 -0.72 -7.98
N ILE A 51 2.43 -1.13 -7.97
CA ILE A 51 3.55 -0.39 -7.37
C ILE A 51 4.31 0.32 -8.49
N THR A 52 4.46 1.63 -8.38
CA THR A 52 5.25 2.42 -9.33
C THR A 52 6.72 2.46 -8.93
N THR A 53 7.60 2.86 -9.84
CA THR A 53 9.04 3.03 -9.56
C THR A 53 9.32 4.10 -8.50
N ASP A 54 8.39 5.04 -8.33
CA ASP A 54 8.50 6.14 -7.37
C ASP A 54 7.96 5.77 -5.98
N GLY A 55 7.42 4.55 -5.83
CA GLY A 55 6.91 4.03 -4.57
C GLY A 55 5.42 4.34 -4.29
N ASP A 56 4.70 4.89 -5.26
CA ASP A 56 3.25 5.00 -5.18
C ASP A 56 2.62 3.61 -5.33
N VAL A 57 1.57 3.37 -4.54
CA VAL A 57 0.79 2.13 -4.61
C VAL A 57 -0.66 2.45 -4.96
N ASN A 58 -1.18 1.78 -5.99
CA ASN A 58 -2.57 1.87 -6.44
C ASN A 58 -3.22 0.47 -6.46
N GLY A 59 -4.52 0.40 -6.75
CA GLY A 59 -5.26 -0.85 -6.90
C GLY A 59 -6.34 -1.04 -5.83
N ASN A 60 -6.53 -2.27 -5.38
CA ASN A 60 -7.66 -2.67 -4.54
C ASN A 60 -7.24 -3.59 -3.38
N ILE A 61 -7.92 -3.43 -2.25
CA ILE A 61 -7.85 -4.34 -1.09
C ILE A 61 -9.26 -4.79 -0.77
N GLY A 62 -9.53 -6.08 -1.00
CA GLY A 62 -10.89 -6.59 -1.12
C GLY A 62 -11.66 -5.78 -2.17
N ASP A 63 -12.80 -5.23 -1.76
CA ASP A 63 -13.65 -4.40 -2.61
C ASP A 63 -13.28 -2.90 -2.55
N ALA A 64 -12.38 -2.49 -1.64
CA ALA A 64 -12.02 -1.09 -1.44
C ALA A 64 -10.96 -0.64 -2.44
N LEU A 65 -11.11 0.60 -2.93
CA LEU A 65 -10.12 1.26 -3.80
C LEU A 65 -9.02 1.91 -2.96
N ILE A 66 -7.76 1.72 -3.35
CA ILE A 66 -6.63 2.48 -2.84
C ILE A 66 -6.67 3.87 -3.47
N THR A 67 -6.77 4.90 -2.64
CA THR A 67 -6.82 6.32 -3.09
C THR A 67 -5.49 7.04 -2.97
N SER A 68 -4.61 6.53 -2.10
CA SER A 68 -3.25 7.01 -1.87
C SER A 68 -2.57 5.97 -1.00
N ALA A 69 -1.37 5.58 -1.37
CA ALA A 69 -0.56 4.67 -0.58
C ALA A 69 0.90 4.86 -0.97
N GLU A 70 1.77 4.74 0.02
CA GLU A 70 3.22 4.80 -0.16
C GLU A 70 3.82 3.50 0.39
N ILE A 71 4.81 2.97 -0.32
CA ILE A 71 5.64 1.88 0.16
C ILE A 71 6.98 2.40 0.67
N THR A 72 7.41 1.89 1.81
CA THR A 72 8.69 2.25 2.44
C THR A 72 9.46 0.99 2.77
N GLN A 73 10.79 1.02 2.57
CA GLN A 73 11.66 -0.07 3.01
C GLN A 73 11.92 0.03 4.52
N ASN A 74 11.89 -1.11 5.21
CA ASN A 74 12.31 -1.19 6.60
C ASN A 74 13.83 -1.30 6.64
N ASN A 75 14.51 -0.23 7.04
CA ASN A 75 15.98 -0.18 7.07
C ASN A 75 16.63 -1.13 8.09
N ASN A 76 15.86 -1.75 9.00
CA ASN A 76 16.39 -2.68 10.00
C ASN A 76 16.22 -4.15 9.60
N ILE A 77 15.43 -4.44 8.57
CA ILE A 77 15.14 -5.81 8.13
C ILE A 77 15.29 -5.82 6.61
N GLU A 78 16.31 -6.53 6.13
CA GLU A 78 16.56 -6.68 4.70
C GLU A 78 15.30 -7.22 4.00
N ASN A 79 15.01 -6.68 2.81
CA ASN A 79 13.89 -7.10 1.98
C ASN A 79 12.50 -6.92 2.63
N ALA A 80 12.39 -6.18 3.73
CA ALA A 80 11.12 -5.88 4.36
C ALA A 80 10.61 -4.50 3.95
N TYR A 81 9.30 -4.42 3.71
CA TYR A 81 8.62 -3.23 3.24
C TYR A 81 7.31 -3.02 3.99
N LEU A 82 6.88 -1.78 4.01
CA LEU A 82 5.66 -1.34 4.67
C LEU A 82 4.85 -0.50 3.69
N ILE A 83 3.59 -0.89 3.46
CA ILE A 83 2.60 -0.09 2.74
C ILE A 83 1.60 0.47 3.76
N ILE A 84 1.33 1.76 3.68
CA ILE A 84 0.20 2.40 4.37
C ILE A 84 -0.76 2.93 3.31
N ALA A 85 -1.90 2.29 3.15
CA ALA A 85 -2.90 2.62 2.14
C ALA A 85 -4.12 3.32 2.74
N LYS A 86 -4.58 4.39 2.09
CA LYS A 86 -5.88 5.03 2.32
C LYS A 86 -6.92 4.43 1.40
N LEU A 87 -8.06 4.04 1.97
CA LEU A 87 -9.08 3.27 1.29
C LEU A 87 -10.38 4.07 1.11
N LYS A 88 -11.05 3.82 -0.01
CA LYS A 88 -12.40 4.31 -0.29
C LYS A 88 -13.32 3.14 -0.61
N GLY A 89 -14.48 3.13 0.06
CA GLY A 89 -15.46 2.05 -0.06
C GLY A 89 -15.35 1.03 1.08
N SER A 90 -16.16 -0.01 0.98
CA SER A 90 -16.06 -1.16 1.88
C SER A 90 -14.91 -2.07 1.45
N VAL A 91 -14.14 -2.56 2.42
CA VAL A 91 -13.11 -3.59 2.20
C VAL A 91 -13.78 -4.93 1.90
N ILE A 92 -14.90 -5.21 2.57
CA ILE A 92 -15.72 -6.38 2.33
C ILE A 92 -17.18 -5.92 2.20
N GLU A 93 -17.63 -5.72 0.95
CA GLU A 93 -18.91 -5.09 0.63
C GLU A 93 -20.10 -5.95 1.09
N CYS A 94 -20.08 -7.25 0.83
CA CYS A 94 -21.17 -8.16 1.23
C CYS A 94 -21.37 -8.23 2.74
N GLU A 95 -20.36 -7.83 3.51
CA GLU A 95 -20.40 -7.76 4.95
C GLU A 95 -20.60 -6.31 5.45
N GLY A 96 -20.44 -5.28 4.62
CA GLY A 96 -20.48 -3.89 5.07
C GLY A 96 -19.30 -3.49 5.95
N ILE A 97 -18.15 -4.14 5.78
CA ILE A 97 -16.92 -3.83 6.53
C ILE A 97 -16.16 -2.74 5.78
N SER A 98 -16.10 -1.55 6.37
CA SER A 98 -15.39 -0.41 5.79
C SER A 98 -14.23 0.02 6.69
N ARG A 99 -13.09 0.37 6.08
CA ARG A 99 -11.89 0.82 6.79
C ARG A 99 -11.29 2.00 6.04
N SER A 100 -10.76 2.98 6.77
CA SER A 100 -10.17 4.18 6.16
C SER A 100 -8.72 3.96 5.76
N THR A 101 -8.01 3.07 6.46
CA THR A 101 -6.62 2.73 6.13
C THR A 101 -6.34 1.23 6.28
N MET A 102 -5.31 0.78 5.55
CA MET A 102 -4.70 -0.55 5.68
C MET A 102 -3.19 -0.41 5.82
N ARG A 103 -2.63 -1.06 6.83
CA ARG A 103 -1.20 -1.29 7.01
C ARG A 103 -0.87 -2.68 6.48
N ILE A 104 0.12 -2.80 5.60
CA ILE A 104 0.58 -4.07 5.03
C ILE A 104 2.08 -4.16 5.25
N GLU A 105 2.51 -5.22 5.91
CA GLU A 105 3.92 -5.53 6.14
C GLU A 105 4.31 -6.66 5.22
N LEU A 106 5.34 -6.46 4.40
CA LEU A 106 5.74 -7.37 3.33
C LEU A 106 7.22 -7.73 3.49
N LEU A 107 7.57 -8.95 3.13
CA LEU A 107 8.92 -9.45 2.98
C LEU A 107 9.06 -10.00 1.56
N ARG A 108 10.09 -9.55 0.84
CA ARG A 108 10.43 -10.10 -0.48
C ARG A 108 11.13 -11.44 -0.32
N ASN A 109 10.55 -12.47 -0.92
CA ASN A 109 11.08 -13.83 -0.94
C ASN A 109 11.15 -14.31 -2.40
N GLY A 110 12.26 -14.01 -3.08
CA GLY A 110 12.42 -14.30 -4.50
C GLY A 110 11.43 -13.53 -5.36
N GLU A 111 10.52 -14.23 -6.03
CA GLU A 111 9.48 -13.66 -6.91
C GLU A 111 8.17 -13.35 -6.18
N LEU A 112 8.10 -13.59 -4.87
CA LEU A 112 6.91 -13.39 -4.05
C LEU A 112 7.09 -12.25 -3.05
N LEU A 113 5.96 -11.65 -2.65
CA LEU A 113 5.86 -10.85 -1.43
C LEU A 113 4.99 -11.59 -0.42
N GLU A 114 5.55 -11.87 0.74
CA GLU A 114 4.86 -12.52 1.85
C GLU A 114 4.60 -11.53 2.98
N GLY A 115 3.49 -11.63 3.69
CA GLY A 115 3.20 -10.62 4.69
C GLY A 115 1.96 -10.79 5.55
N ASN A 116 1.67 -9.69 6.25
CA ASN A 116 0.51 -9.55 7.14
C ASN A 116 -0.15 -8.19 6.89
N PHE A 117 -1.40 -8.05 7.32
CA PHE A 117 -2.12 -6.78 7.19
C PHE A 117 -2.98 -6.48 8.40
N GLN A 118 -3.19 -5.18 8.65
CA GLN A 118 -4.06 -4.66 9.70
C GLN A 118 -4.72 -3.37 9.24
N SER A 119 -6.04 -3.27 9.40
CA SER A 119 -6.77 -2.05 9.10
C SER A 119 -6.70 -1.03 10.23
N SER A 120 -7.15 0.20 9.96
CA SER A 120 -7.62 1.10 11.03
C SER A 120 -8.68 0.42 11.91
N GLY A 121 -8.77 0.77 13.19
CA GLY A 121 -9.81 0.27 14.08
C GLY A 121 -9.38 0.26 15.55
N LYS A 122 -10.19 -0.36 16.40
CA LYS A 122 -9.90 -0.62 17.81
C LYS A 122 -9.36 -2.04 17.99
N LEU A 123 -8.40 -2.19 18.88
CA LEU A 123 -7.83 -3.49 19.23
C LEU A 123 -8.90 -4.46 19.78
N PHE A 124 -9.81 -3.94 20.60
CA PHE A 124 -10.98 -4.67 21.09
C PHE A 124 -12.23 -4.05 20.48
N GLY A 125 -12.71 -4.64 19.40
CA GLY A 125 -13.86 -4.16 18.66
C GLY A 125 -14.56 -5.30 17.93
N LYS A 126 -15.71 -4.96 17.37
CA LYS A 126 -16.47 -5.89 16.53
C LYS A 126 -16.30 -5.50 15.07
N LYS A 127 -17.13 -6.05 14.20
CA LYS A 127 -17.17 -5.76 12.77
C LYS A 127 -17.16 -4.27 12.44
N GLU A 128 -17.87 -3.47 13.22
CA GLU A 128 -18.09 -2.04 12.98
C GLU A 128 -16.85 -1.19 13.24
N ASP A 129 -16.06 -1.54 14.27
CA ASP A 129 -14.99 -0.69 14.78
C ASP A 129 -13.67 -1.40 15.10
N GLY A 130 -13.64 -2.72 15.04
CA GLY A 130 -12.47 -3.56 15.29
C GLY A 130 -11.44 -3.52 14.17
N ILE A 131 -10.17 -3.73 14.50
CA ILE A 131 -9.12 -3.92 13.50
C ILE A 131 -9.43 -5.20 12.71
N LEU A 132 -9.59 -5.07 11.39
CA LEU A 132 -9.54 -6.22 10.48
C LEU A 132 -8.07 -6.56 10.30
N SER A 133 -7.65 -7.73 10.75
CA SER A 133 -6.27 -8.21 10.61
C SER A 133 -6.24 -9.51 9.83
N GLY A 134 -5.07 -9.81 9.27
CA GLY A 134 -4.80 -11.07 8.63
C GLY A 134 -3.32 -11.36 8.47
N ALA A 135 -3.04 -12.60 8.10
CA ALA A 135 -1.71 -13.15 7.96
C ALA A 135 -1.62 -14.00 6.69
N ASN A 136 -0.42 -14.53 6.41
CA ASN A 136 -0.17 -15.37 5.25
C ASN A 136 -0.63 -14.70 3.94
N LEU A 137 -0.43 -13.39 3.85
CA LEU A 137 -0.59 -12.67 2.59
C LEU A 137 0.51 -13.14 1.66
N ILE A 138 0.14 -13.64 0.48
CA ILE A 138 1.08 -13.98 -0.58
C ILE A 138 0.65 -13.18 -1.80
N LEU A 139 1.57 -12.37 -2.33
CA LEU A 139 1.39 -11.65 -3.59
C LEU A 139 2.37 -12.19 -4.61
N ASN A 140 1.86 -12.47 -5.79
CA ASN A 140 2.61 -12.96 -6.93
C ASN A 140 2.78 -11.83 -7.94
N TYR A 141 3.96 -11.77 -8.55
CA TYR A 141 4.15 -11.06 -9.79
C TYR A 141 3.51 -11.89 -10.92
N PRO A 142 2.68 -11.31 -11.80
CA PRO A 142 2.06 -12.02 -12.91
C PRO A 142 3.06 -12.47 -13.97
#